data_AF-A0A2P4QIU6-F1
#
_entry.id   AF-A0A2P4QIU6-F1
#
_cell.length_a   1.000
_cell.length_b   1.000
_cell.length_c   1.000
_cell.angle_alpha   90.00
_cell.angle_beta   90.00
_cell.angle_gamma   90.00
#
_symmetry.space_group_name_H-M   'P 1'
#
loop_
_entity.id
_entity.type
_entity.pdbx_description
1 polymer ?
#
loop_
_entity_poly.entity_id
_entity_poly.type
_entity_poly.pdbx_seq_one_letter_code
_entity_poly.pdbx_strand_id
1 'polypeptide(L)'
;ISHILVDWVAKNKLERDINDSLSLKGLRYLLEKTFNTKIPFATPEFNIWEYSLTKAIRKVMKKETLVKEILNKNSFSICNPQQIEELNLCLTPLISYIDLNRMNAKEIKQQVAPFNIYSDKKISDVYYSKALNEELEFIRGAPIFKWKNNGMNKLFNVPNNGFTVTAFIQESVLGDLIFKGKGVYEWNILIEKLNNKVYIGICDINVSLNKNDQGYHGWVLGSDGYVYHEKKWKWYDAKFKEGDKVTIHLNMKNGTCAFSVNNIRKPTVSEWNISSQVSPIVSLGYGSKLRIE
;
A
#
# COMPACT_ATOMS: atom_id res chain seq x y z
N ILE A 1 -12.95 -19.60 -12.34
CA ILE A 1 -11.64 -19.22 -12.92
C ILE A 1 -11.43 -17.70 -12.91
N SER A 2 -12.38 -16.88 -13.38
CA SER A 2 -12.24 -15.41 -13.41
C SER A 2 -12.01 -14.75 -12.04
N HIS A 3 -12.70 -15.21 -10.98
CA HIS A 3 -12.53 -14.68 -9.62
C HIS A 3 -11.12 -14.90 -9.06
N ILE A 4 -10.55 -16.10 -9.23
CA ILE A 4 -9.19 -16.42 -8.76
C ILE A 4 -8.15 -15.52 -9.42
N LEU A 5 -8.30 -15.25 -10.72
CA LEU A 5 -7.37 -14.38 -11.45
C LEU A 5 -7.47 -12.93 -10.97
N VAL A 6 -8.69 -12.42 -10.77
CA VAL A 6 -8.93 -11.08 -10.21
C VAL A 6 -8.28 -10.95 -8.84
N ASP A 7 -8.51 -11.93 -7.95
CA ASP A 7 -7.92 -11.91 -6.60
C ASP A 7 -6.39 -11.92 -6.65
N TRP A 8 -5.79 -12.70 -7.55
CA TRP A 8 -4.34 -12.76 -7.66
C TRP A 8 -3.75 -11.47 -8.23
N VAL A 9 -4.37 -10.89 -9.26
CA VAL A 9 -3.92 -9.63 -9.86
C VAL A 9 -4.12 -8.47 -8.88
N ALA A 10 -5.22 -8.43 -8.12
CA ALA A 10 -5.52 -7.41 -7.11
C ALA A 10 -4.46 -7.32 -6.00
N LYS A 11 -3.86 -8.47 -5.64
CA LYS A 11 -2.79 -8.57 -4.64
C LYS A 11 -1.41 -8.11 -5.16
N ASN A 12 -1.28 -7.87 -6.45
CA ASN A 12 -0.07 -7.31 -7.05
C ASN A 12 -0.25 -5.81 -7.24
N LYS A 13 0.77 -5.04 -6.86
CA LYS A 13 0.76 -3.59 -7.08
C LYS A 13 0.78 -3.31 -8.59
N LEU A 14 -0.08 -2.41 -9.04
CA LEU A 14 -0.07 -1.93 -10.42
C LEU A 14 1.10 -0.96 -10.58
N GLU A 15 2.09 -1.35 -11.37
CA GLU A 15 3.31 -0.57 -11.60
C GLU A 15 3.38 -0.08 -13.04
N ARG A 16 4.04 1.08 -13.25
CA ARG A 16 4.16 1.72 -14.58
C ARG A 16 5.24 1.09 -15.45
N ASP A 17 5.47 -0.22 -15.34
CA ASP A 17 6.46 -0.93 -16.15
C ASP A 17 6.12 -0.82 -17.65
N ILE A 18 7.14 -0.74 -18.48
CA ILE A 18 7.05 -0.76 -19.93
C ILE A 18 6.58 -2.15 -20.40
N ASN A 19 6.96 -3.22 -19.68
CA ASN A 19 6.66 -4.61 -20.03
C ASN A 19 5.31 -5.12 -19.46
N ASP A 20 4.41 -4.22 -19.13
CA ASP A 20 3.10 -4.52 -18.55
C ASP A 20 2.11 -5.10 -19.58
N SER A 21 1.68 -6.35 -19.33
CA SER A 21 0.80 -7.12 -20.21
C SER A 21 -0.69 -6.97 -19.93
N LEU A 22 -1.09 -6.32 -18.82
CA LEU A 22 -2.51 -6.09 -18.55
C LEU A 22 -3.06 -5.20 -19.67
N SER A 23 -4.27 -5.43 -20.20
CA SER A 23 -4.85 -4.54 -21.21
C SER A 23 -5.74 -3.48 -20.56
N LEU A 24 -6.13 -2.40 -21.26
CA LEU A 24 -7.12 -1.45 -20.73
C LEU A 24 -8.47 -2.14 -20.43
N LYS A 25 -8.87 -3.12 -21.25
CA LYS A 25 -10.08 -3.94 -21.00
C LYS A 25 -9.92 -4.80 -19.76
N GLY A 26 -8.75 -5.43 -19.60
CA GLY A 26 -8.42 -6.22 -18.41
C GLY A 26 -8.37 -5.37 -17.14
N LEU A 27 -7.78 -4.18 -17.22
CA LEU A 27 -7.77 -3.19 -16.13
C LEU A 27 -9.19 -2.77 -15.76
N ARG A 28 -10.04 -2.42 -16.73
CA ARG A 28 -11.46 -2.10 -16.47
C ARG A 28 -12.15 -3.23 -15.72
N TYR A 29 -11.99 -4.47 -16.18
CA TYR A 29 -12.58 -5.64 -15.53
C TYR A 29 -12.07 -5.84 -14.11
N LEU A 30 -10.75 -5.69 -13.88
CA LEU A 30 -10.16 -5.74 -12.55
C LEU A 30 -10.78 -4.67 -11.63
N LEU A 31 -10.82 -3.42 -12.08
CA LEU A 31 -11.35 -2.31 -11.29
C LEU A 31 -12.83 -2.48 -10.99
N GLU A 32 -13.63 -2.94 -11.96
CA GLU A 32 -15.04 -3.25 -11.75
C GLU A 32 -15.26 -4.31 -10.67
N LYS A 33 -14.42 -5.36 -10.63
CA LYS A 33 -14.56 -6.45 -9.66
C LYS A 33 -13.98 -6.13 -8.28
N THR A 34 -13.12 -5.12 -8.17
CA THR A 34 -12.54 -4.70 -6.88
C THR A 34 -13.16 -3.42 -6.33
N PHE A 35 -14.00 -2.74 -7.10
CA PHE A 35 -14.68 -1.52 -6.67
C PHE A 35 -15.67 -1.84 -5.55
N ASN A 36 -15.56 -1.14 -4.42
CA ASN A 36 -16.42 -1.30 -3.24
C ASN A 36 -16.50 -2.73 -2.67
N THR A 37 -15.48 -3.56 -2.90
CA THR A 37 -15.39 -4.89 -2.28
C THR A 37 -14.43 -4.88 -1.09
N LYS A 38 -14.55 -5.88 -0.22
CA LYS A 38 -13.59 -6.13 0.87
C LYS A 38 -12.40 -6.99 0.42
N ILE A 39 -12.27 -7.24 -0.89
CA ILE A 39 -11.19 -8.08 -1.44
C ILE A 39 -9.85 -7.39 -1.18
N PRO A 40 -8.78 -8.13 -0.83
CA PRO A 40 -7.47 -7.53 -0.68
C PRO A 40 -7.02 -6.80 -1.96
N PHE A 41 -6.46 -5.61 -1.80
CA PHE A 41 -5.97 -4.81 -2.92
C PHE A 41 -4.64 -4.16 -2.55
N ALA A 42 -3.66 -4.25 -3.45
CA ALA A 42 -2.29 -3.80 -3.19
C ALA A 42 -2.01 -2.37 -3.66
N THR A 43 -2.88 -1.80 -4.50
CA THR A 43 -2.61 -0.54 -5.18
C THR A 43 -3.44 0.61 -4.58
N PRO A 44 -2.80 1.63 -3.98
CA PRO A 44 -3.47 2.87 -3.58
C PRO A 44 -4.28 3.50 -4.71
N GLU A 45 -5.37 4.17 -4.38
CA GLU A 45 -6.28 4.73 -5.38
C GLU A 45 -5.58 5.71 -6.34
N PHE A 46 -4.71 6.56 -5.80
CA PHE A 46 -3.90 7.47 -6.61
C PHE A 46 -2.98 6.74 -7.60
N ASN A 47 -2.40 5.61 -7.20
CA ASN A 47 -1.55 4.82 -8.08
C ASN A 47 -2.36 4.09 -9.18
N ILE A 48 -3.64 3.76 -8.92
CA ILE A 48 -4.56 3.27 -9.97
C ILE A 48 -4.76 4.34 -11.04
N TRP A 49 -4.94 5.60 -10.63
CA TRP A 49 -5.04 6.73 -11.56
C TRP A 49 -3.77 6.87 -12.39
N GLU A 50 -2.60 6.96 -11.75
CA GLU A 50 -1.32 7.08 -12.47
C GLU A 50 -1.11 5.93 -13.47
N TYR A 51 -1.42 4.71 -13.06
CA TYR A 51 -1.31 3.52 -13.90
C TYR A 51 -2.26 3.58 -15.11
N SER A 52 -3.53 3.90 -14.86
CA SER A 52 -4.56 4.01 -15.90
C SER A 52 -4.21 5.08 -16.93
N LEU A 53 -3.77 6.25 -16.46
CA LEU A 53 -3.34 7.37 -17.27
C LEU A 53 -2.11 7.02 -18.11
N THR A 54 -1.06 6.48 -17.50
CA THR A 54 0.17 6.07 -18.20
C THR A 54 -0.14 5.07 -19.31
N LYS A 55 -1.03 4.12 -19.04
CA LYS A 55 -1.43 3.07 -19.99
C LYS A 55 -2.21 3.64 -21.18
N ALA A 56 -3.14 4.57 -20.93
CA ALA A 56 -3.86 5.27 -21.99
C ALA A 56 -2.92 6.12 -22.86
N ILE A 57 -2.01 6.88 -22.23
CA ILE A 57 -1.03 7.71 -22.95
C ILE A 57 -0.11 6.85 -23.81
N ARG A 58 0.44 5.75 -23.27
CA ARG A 58 1.29 4.83 -24.05
C ARG A 58 0.57 4.28 -25.28
N LYS A 59 -0.70 3.92 -25.13
CA LYS A 59 -1.52 3.40 -26.23
C LYS A 59 -1.71 4.42 -27.35
N VAL A 60 -1.94 5.69 -27.02
CA VAL A 60 -2.19 6.77 -28.00
C VAL A 60 -0.89 7.32 -28.59
N MET A 61 0.10 7.64 -27.75
CA MET A 61 1.31 8.35 -28.17
C MET A 61 2.34 7.45 -28.86
N LYS A 62 2.39 6.15 -28.50
CA LYS A 62 3.35 5.14 -28.99
C LYS A 62 4.86 5.48 -28.85
N LYS A 63 5.21 6.69 -28.42
CA LYS A 63 6.57 7.19 -28.17
C LYS A 63 6.76 7.47 -26.67
N GLU A 64 7.70 6.77 -26.04
CA GLU A 64 7.94 6.86 -24.59
C GLU A 64 8.43 8.26 -24.16
N THR A 65 9.10 9.01 -25.05
CA THR A 65 9.51 10.40 -24.76
C THR A 65 8.32 11.32 -24.50
N LEU A 66 7.27 11.22 -25.32
CA LEU A 66 6.03 11.98 -25.16
C LEU A 66 5.26 11.55 -23.92
N VAL A 67 5.25 10.25 -23.61
CA VAL A 67 4.62 9.72 -22.39
C VAL A 67 5.23 10.39 -21.16
N LYS A 68 6.56 10.42 -21.07
CA LYS A 68 7.27 11.06 -19.96
C LYS A 68 7.00 12.56 -19.90
N GLU A 69 6.97 13.25 -21.04
CA GLU A 69 6.72 14.69 -21.09
C GLU A 69 5.31 15.05 -20.59
N ILE A 70 4.28 14.32 -21.02
CA ILE A 70 2.89 14.52 -20.58
C ILE A 70 2.76 14.29 -19.07
N LEU A 71 3.34 13.21 -18.56
CA LEU A 71 3.31 12.88 -17.13
C LEU A 71 4.07 13.92 -16.30
N ASN A 72 5.22 14.41 -16.76
CA ASN A 72 5.99 15.44 -16.07
C ASN A 72 5.27 16.81 -16.04
N LYS A 73 4.62 17.18 -17.15
CA LYS A 73 3.82 18.42 -17.24
C LYS A 73 2.47 18.33 -16.52
N ASN A 74 2.05 17.13 -16.12
CA ASN A 74 0.72 16.85 -15.58
C ASN A 74 -0.40 17.46 -16.44
N SER A 75 -0.29 17.43 -17.77
CA SER A 75 -1.32 18.01 -18.66
C SER A 75 -1.24 17.47 -20.07
N PHE A 76 -2.35 17.54 -20.82
CA PHE A 76 -2.39 17.22 -22.25
C PHE A 76 -2.03 18.40 -23.17
N SER A 77 -1.34 19.41 -22.65
CA SER A 77 -1.02 20.66 -23.39
C SER A 77 -0.22 20.45 -24.69
N ILE A 78 0.55 19.36 -24.79
CA ILE A 78 1.31 19.02 -26.01
C ILE A 78 0.58 18.04 -26.94
N CYS A 79 -0.62 17.60 -26.56
CA CYS A 79 -1.44 16.70 -27.36
C CYS A 79 -2.29 17.51 -28.35
N ASN A 80 -2.47 17.00 -29.57
CA ASN A 80 -3.43 17.58 -30.50
C ASN A 80 -4.88 17.16 -30.14
N PRO A 81 -5.91 17.83 -30.68
CA PRO A 81 -7.30 17.52 -30.34
C PRO A 81 -7.72 16.06 -30.56
N GLN A 82 -7.25 15.44 -31.66
CA GLN A 82 -7.55 14.04 -31.96
C GLN A 82 -6.96 13.08 -30.91
N GLN A 83 -5.72 13.34 -30.46
CA GLN A 83 -5.09 12.56 -29.40
C GLN A 83 -5.84 12.69 -28.07
N ILE A 84 -6.33 13.89 -27.75
CA ILE A 84 -7.14 14.14 -26.54
C ILE A 84 -8.45 13.35 -26.61
N GLU A 85 -9.11 13.32 -27.76
CA GLU A 85 -10.32 12.52 -27.97
C GLU A 85 -10.05 11.02 -27.78
N GLU A 86 -8.97 10.49 -28.36
CA GLU A 86 -8.57 9.08 -28.20
C GLU A 86 -8.23 8.74 -26.74
N LEU A 87 -7.58 9.67 -26.02
CA LEU A 87 -7.29 9.52 -24.58
C LEU A 87 -8.58 9.47 -23.77
N ASN A 88 -9.54 10.37 -24.04
CA ASN A 88 -10.84 10.38 -23.40
C ASN A 88 -11.59 9.06 -23.62
N LEU A 89 -11.57 8.52 -24.84
CA LEU A 89 -12.17 7.21 -25.15
C LEU A 89 -11.50 6.06 -24.39
N CYS A 90 -10.19 6.13 -24.14
CA CYS A 90 -9.47 5.12 -23.36
C CYS A 90 -9.74 5.23 -21.86
N LEU A 91 -9.88 6.44 -21.32
CA LEU A 91 -9.98 6.72 -19.88
C LEU A 91 -11.42 6.69 -19.35
N THR A 92 -12.40 7.15 -20.13
CA THR A 92 -13.82 7.20 -19.73
C THR A 92 -14.33 5.86 -19.14
N PRO A 93 -14.00 4.68 -19.72
CA PRO A 93 -14.45 3.40 -19.16
C PRO A 93 -13.78 2.99 -17.84
N LEU A 94 -12.72 3.69 -17.42
CA LEU A 94 -11.93 3.38 -16.23
C LEU A 94 -12.25 4.33 -15.08
N ILE A 95 -12.42 5.62 -15.36
CA ILE A 95 -12.55 6.66 -14.33
C ILE A 95 -13.79 6.51 -13.45
N SER A 96 -14.85 5.82 -13.93
CA SER A 96 -16.02 5.50 -13.11
C SER A 96 -15.71 4.56 -11.96
N TYR A 97 -14.61 3.82 -12.06
CA TYR A 97 -14.13 2.89 -11.04
C TYR A 97 -12.94 3.44 -10.26
N ILE A 98 -12.62 4.73 -10.40
CA ILE A 98 -11.55 5.40 -9.65
C ILE A 98 -12.18 6.42 -8.69
N ASP A 99 -12.00 6.21 -7.39
CA ASP A 99 -12.65 7.01 -6.34
C ASP A 99 -11.75 8.12 -5.81
N LEU A 100 -11.92 9.32 -6.36
CA LEU A 100 -11.15 10.49 -5.96
C LEU A 100 -11.24 10.81 -4.45
N ASN A 101 -12.28 10.37 -3.74
CA ASN A 101 -12.39 10.62 -2.28
C ASN A 101 -11.29 9.91 -1.48
N ARG A 102 -10.66 8.88 -2.05
CA ARG A 102 -9.52 8.14 -1.47
C ARG A 102 -8.16 8.79 -1.76
N MET A 103 -8.10 9.82 -2.61
CA MET A 103 -6.84 10.51 -2.94
C MET A 103 -6.63 11.72 -2.03
N ASN A 104 -5.39 12.17 -1.84
CA ASN A 104 -5.12 13.42 -1.12
C ASN A 104 -5.53 14.63 -1.98
N ALA A 105 -6.07 15.69 -1.35
CA ALA A 105 -6.39 16.96 -2.02
C ALA A 105 -5.24 17.51 -2.89
N LYS A 106 -4.00 17.41 -2.43
CA LYS A 106 -2.81 17.84 -3.17
C LYS A 106 -2.59 16.99 -4.42
N GLU A 107 -2.78 15.67 -4.34
CA GLU A 107 -2.69 14.76 -5.48
C GLU A 107 -3.73 15.10 -6.54
N ILE A 108 -4.98 15.34 -6.11
CA ILE A 108 -6.06 15.72 -7.02
C ILE A 108 -5.73 17.04 -7.72
N LYS A 109 -5.37 18.08 -6.96
CA LYS A 109 -5.06 19.41 -7.49
C LYS A 109 -3.92 19.40 -8.50
N GLN A 110 -2.87 18.64 -8.22
CA GLN A 110 -1.61 18.72 -8.98
C GLN A 110 -1.52 17.69 -10.11
N GLN A 111 -2.20 16.54 -10.00
CA GLN A 111 -1.95 15.37 -10.84
C GLN A 111 -3.21 14.72 -11.42
N VAL A 112 -4.41 15.16 -11.01
CA VAL A 112 -5.68 14.64 -11.56
C VAL A 112 -6.43 15.73 -12.32
N ALA A 113 -6.79 16.82 -11.63
CA ALA A 113 -7.59 17.91 -12.19
C ALA A 113 -6.98 18.55 -13.46
N PRO A 114 -5.64 18.76 -13.55
CA PRO A 114 -5.01 19.35 -14.74
C PRO A 114 -5.21 18.59 -16.06
N PHE A 115 -5.57 17.30 -16.01
CA PHE A 115 -5.85 16.51 -17.21
C PHE A 115 -7.27 16.72 -17.76
N ASN A 116 -8.14 17.42 -17.02
CA ASN A 116 -9.52 17.73 -17.43
C ASN A 116 -10.35 16.51 -17.88
N ILE A 117 -10.10 15.34 -17.26
CA ILE A 117 -10.82 14.09 -17.52
C ILE A 117 -12.10 14.01 -16.69
N TYR A 118 -12.07 14.50 -15.45
CA TYR A 118 -13.23 14.61 -14.59
C TYR A 118 -13.85 15.99 -14.75
N SER A 119 -15.18 16.07 -14.66
CA SER A 119 -15.86 17.36 -14.69
C SER A 119 -15.52 18.21 -13.46
N ASP A 120 -15.55 19.54 -13.63
CA ASP A 120 -15.33 20.50 -12.54
C ASP A 120 -16.28 20.26 -11.37
N LYS A 121 -17.53 19.87 -11.66
CA LYS A 121 -18.51 19.47 -10.64
C LYS A 121 -18.01 18.28 -9.82
N LYS A 122 -17.55 17.20 -10.48
CA LYS A 122 -17.04 16.01 -9.79
C LYS A 122 -15.83 16.34 -8.92
N ILE A 123 -14.91 17.19 -9.40
CA ILE A 123 -13.75 17.64 -8.63
C ILE A 123 -14.20 18.48 -7.42
N SER A 124 -15.14 19.39 -7.61
CA SER A 124 -15.69 20.25 -6.54
C SER A 124 -16.38 19.44 -5.45
N ASP A 125 -17.23 18.47 -5.84
CA ASP A 125 -17.92 17.58 -4.92
C ASP A 125 -16.95 16.81 -4.02
N VAL A 126 -15.81 16.37 -4.57
CA VAL A 126 -14.74 15.71 -3.79
C VAL A 126 -14.11 16.67 -2.79
N TYR A 127 -13.80 17.91 -3.18
CA TYR A 127 -13.28 18.89 -2.22
C TYR A 127 -14.28 19.23 -1.11
N TYR A 128 -15.57 19.28 -1.41
CA TYR A 128 -16.62 19.46 -0.38
C TYR A 128 -16.65 18.29 0.61
N SER A 129 -16.65 17.04 0.12
CA SER A 129 -16.58 15.85 0.98
C SER A 129 -15.33 15.88 1.88
N LYS A 130 -14.18 16.31 1.34
CA LYS A 130 -12.95 16.49 2.13
C LYS A 130 -13.07 17.54 3.23
N ALA A 131 -13.69 18.68 2.94
CA ALA A 131 -13.93 19.73 3.92
C ALA A 131 -14.85 19.26 5.06
N LEU A 132 -15.78 18.35 4.77
CA LEU A 132 -16.66 17.72 5.75
C LEU A 132 -16.01 16.55 6.52
N ASN A 133 -14.73 16.24 6.26
CA ASN A 133 -14.01 15.09 6.80
C ASN A 133 -14.66 13.73 6.46
N GLU A 134 -15.31 13.63 5.30
CA GLU A 134 -15.89 12.39 4.77
C GLU A 134 -14.90 11.60 3.88
N GLU A 135 -13.60 11.78 4.13
CA GLU A 135 -12.54 11.10 3.38
C GLU A 135 -12.58 9.59 3.62
N LEU A 136 -12.35 8.84 2.54
CA LEU A 136 -12.21 7.39 2.57
C LEU A 136 -10.74 6.99 2.74
N GLU A 137 -10.50 5.75 3.16
CA GLU A 137 -9.14 5.20 3.24
C GLU A 137 -8.46 5.22 1.86
N PHE A 138 -7.15 5.51 1.81
CA PHE A 138 -6.46 5.75 0.52
C PHE A 138 -6.38 4.52 -0.40
N ILE A 139 -6.67 3.33 0.15
CA ILE A 139 -6.70 2.06 -0.56
C ILE A 139 -8.09 1.47 -0.45
N ARG A 140 -8.57 0.86 -1.54
CA ARG A 140 -9.82 0.08 -1.54
C ARG A 140 -9.57 -1.31 -0.96
N GLY A 141 -10.60 -1.92 -0.39
CA GLY A 141 -10.51 -3.27 0.13
C GLY A 141 -9.54 -3.41 1.31
N ALA A 142 -9.12 -4.65 1.60
CA ALA A 142 -8.15 -4.91 2.65
C ALA A 142 -6.71 -4.62 2.14
N PRO A 143 -5.88 -3.90 2.88
CA PRO A 143 -4.51 -3.65 2.46
C PRO A 143 -3.71 -4.96 2.40
N ILE A 144 -3.06 -5.20 1.28
CA ILE A 144 -2.09 -6.28 1.11
C ILE A 144 -0.84 -5.73 0.42
N PHE A 145 0.32 -6.31 0.75
CA PHE A 145 1.60 -5.80 0.30
C PHE A 145 2.60 -6.95 0.17
N LYS A 146 3.74 -6.68 -0.44
CA LYS A 146 4.87 -7.59 -0.52
C LYS A 146 6.02 -7.06 0.32
N TRP A 147 6.87 -7.97 0.80
CA TRP A 147 8.12 -7.59 1.44
C TRP A 147 9.10 -7.08 0.38
N LYS A 148 9.73 -5.94 0.64
CA LYS A 148 10.75 -5.38 -0.24
C LYS A 148 11.96 -6.30 -0.27
N ASN A 149 12.34 -6.73 -1.47
CA ASN A 149 13.62 -7.37 -1.69
C ASN A 149 14.65 -6.28 -1.95
N ASN A 150 15.50 -5.98 -0.97
CA ASN A 150 16.47 -4.90 -1.07
C ASN A 150 17.67 -5.23 -1.98
N GLY A 151 17.69 -6.38 -2.66
CA GLY A 151 18.63 -6.73 -3.73
C GLY A 151 20.10 -6.89 -3.32
N MET A 152 20.51 -6.36 -2.16
CA MET A 152 21.92 -6.24 -1.77
C MET A 152 22.38 -7.24 -0.71
N ASN A 153 21.51 -8.10 -0.16
CA ASN A 153 21.94 -8.98 0.92
C ASN A 153 21.19 -10.31 0.92
N LYS A 154 21.94 -11.42 0.89
CA LYS A 154 21.48 -12.83 0.98
C LYS A 154 20.81 -13.18 2.33
N LEU A 155 20.35 -12.18 3.05
CA LEU A 155 20.00 -12.21 4.48
C LEU A 155 18.53 -12.56 4.70
N PHE A 156 17.72 -12.49 3.63
CA PHE A 156 16.35 -13.02 3.59
C PHE A 156 16.09 -13.81 2.31
N ASN A 157 15.21 -14.82 2.41
CA ASN A 157 14.54 -15.39 1.25
C ASN A 157 13.12 -14.83 1.19
N VAL A 158 12.85 -14.02 0.18
CA VAL A 158 11.51 -13.59 -0.22
C VAL A 158 11.18 -14.36 -1.51
N PRO A 159 10.32 -15.39 -1.46
CA PRO A 159 9.92 -16.11 -2.67
C PRO A 159 9.31 -15.15 -3.70
N ASN A 160 9.28 -15.56 -4.98
CA ASN A 160 8.79 -14.71 -6.07
C ASN A 160 7.37 -14.13 -5.86
N ASN A 161 6.55 -14.75 -5.01
CA ASN A 161 5.24 -14.22 -4.66
C ASN A 161 5.29 -12.95 -3.78
N GLY A 162 6.39 -12.72 -3.03
CA GLY A 162 6.61 -11.55 -2.19
C GLY A 162 5.87 -11.51 -0.85
N PHE A 163 4.96 -12.44 -0.57
CA PHE A 163 4.11 -12.41 0.63
C PHE A 163 4.73 -13.09 1.85
N THR A 164 5.75 -13.91 1.61
CA THR A 164 6.46 -14.65 2.65
C THR A 164 7.87 -14.10 2.79
N VAL A 165 8.37 -14.04 4.01
CA VAL A 165 9.76 -13.71 4.29
C VAL A 165 10.35 -14.72 5.28
N THR A 166 11.56 -15.18 4.97
CA THR A 166 12.38 -16.02 5.86
C THR A 166 13.71 -15.33 6.10
N ALA A 167 14.18 -15.31 7.34
CA ALA A 167 15.44 -14.66 7.70
C ALA A 167 16.58 -15.65 7.91
N PHE A 168 17.78 -15.30 7.45
CA PHE A 168 19.03 -16.05 7.69
C PHE A 168 20.01 -15.30 8.58
N ILE A 169 19.66 -14.10 9.03
CA ILE A 169 20.28 -13.35 10.13
C ILE A 169 19.21 -12.46 10.77
N GLN A 170 19.51 -11.82 11.90
CA GLN A 170 18.60 -10.84 12.48
C GLN A 170 18.66 -9.51 11.73
N GLU A 171 17.59 -9.18 11.01
CA GLU A 171 17.47 -7.92 10.28
C GLU A 171 15.99 -7.54 10.13
N SER A 172 15.72 -6.31 9.69
CA SER A 172 14.36 -5.81 9.46
C SER A 172 14.06 -5.67 7.96
N VAL A 173 12.83 -5.98 7.58
CA VAL A 173 12.33 -5.81 6.21
C VAL A 173 11.03 -5.00 6.22
N LEU A 174 10.93 -4.08 5.26
CA LEU A 174 9.75 -3.25 5.06
C LEU A 174 8.80 -3.86 4.02
N GLY A 175 7.52 -3.59 4.16
CA GLY A 175 6.54 -3.77 3.09
C GLY A 175 6.72 -2.76 1.96
N ASP A 176 6.15 -3.04 0.80
CA ASP A 176 6.13 -2.14 -0.37
C ASP A 176 4.93 -1.17 -0.40
N LEU A 177 4.08 -1.24 0.63
CA LEU A 177 2.97 -0.33 0.87
C LEU A 177 3.34 0.75 1.90
N ILE A 178 2.96 1.99 1.59
CA ILE A 178 3.15 3.15 2.47
C ILE A 178 1.75 3.67 2.83
N PHE A 179 1.43 3.62 4.11
CA PHE A 179 0.22 4.21 4.66
C PHE A 179 0.42 5.70 4.90
N LYS A 180 -0.53 6.51 4.43
CA LYS A 180 -0.54 7.98 4.56
C LYS A 180 -1.97 8.51 4.68
N GLY A 181 -2.11 9.78 5.05
CA GLY A 181 -3.42 10.44 5.14
C GLY A 181 -4.24 9.96 6.34
N LYS A 182 -5.57 10.08 6.26
CA LYS A 182 -6.50 9.72 7.32
C LYS A 182 -7.18 8.40 6.95
N GLY A 183 -6.97 7.34 7.73
CA GLY A 183 -7.65 6.07 7.52
C GLY A 183 -7.33 5.05 8.60
N VAL A 184 -8.11 3.97 8.63
CA VAL A 184 -7.94 2.85 9.55
C VAL A 184 -7.68 1.61 8.73
N TYR A 185 -6.62 0.88 9.08
CA TYR A 185 -6.08 -0.21 8.30
C TYR A 185 -5.82 -1.40 9.20
N GLU A 186 -6.12 -2.58 8.69
CA GLU A 186 -5.84 -3.85 9.36
C GLU A 186 -5.27 -4.82 8.35
N TRP A 187 -4.23 -5.55 8.75
CA TRP A 187 -3.69 -6.66 7.98
C TRP A 187 -3.17 -7.74 8.94
N ASN A 188 -3.09 -8.95 8.42
CA ASN A 188 -2.71 -10.12 9.19
C ASN A 188 -1.33 -10.63 8.78
N ILE A 189 -0.61 -11.16 9.76
CA ILE A 189 0.64 -11.88 9.56
C ILE A 189 0.54 -13.23 10.27
N LEU A 190 0.67 -14.31 9.50
CA LEU A 190 0.78 -15.67 10.01
C LEU A 190 2.23 -15.96 10.42
N ILE A 191 2.39 -16.48 11.63
CA ILE A 191 3.68 -16.96 12.13
C ILE A 191 3.89 -18.40 11.66
N GLU A 192 4.53 -18.61 10.52
CA GLU A 192 4.76 -19.97 9.98
C GLU A 192 5.87 -20.70 10.72
N LYS A 193 6.91 -19.96 11.14
CA LYS A 193 8.02 -20.48 11.95
C LYS A 193 8.57 -19.35 12.82
N LEU A 194 8.80 -19.64 14.10
CA LEU A 194 9.27 -18.67 15.08
C LEU A 194 10.55 -19.20 15.71
N ASN A 195 11.66 -18.58 15.34
CA ASN A 195 12.96 -18.86 15.93
C ASN A 195 13.61 -17.56 16.39
N ASN A 196 14.07 -17.55 17.64
CA ASN A 196 14.45 -16.34 18.37
C ASN A 196 13.30 -15.31 18.46
N LYS A 197 13.65 -14.08 18.85
CA LYS A 197 12.70 -12.99 19.01
C LYS A 197 12.33 -12.39 17.66
N VAL A 198 11.03 -12.21 17.43
CA VAL A 198 10.48 -11.60 16.22
C VAL A 198 9.68 -10.37 16.61
N TYR A 199 9.75 -9.34 15.77
CA TYR A 199 9.04 -8.08 15.97
C TYR A 199 8.19 -7.77 14.75
N ILE A 200 6.93 -7.39 14.97
CA ILE A 200 5.93 -7.16 13.92
C ILE A 200 5.25 -5.81 14.16
N GLY A 201 5.15 -4.96 13.14
CA GLY A 201 4.36 -3.74 13.24
C GLY A 201 4.54 -2.79 12.08
N ILE A 202 4.79 -1.52 12.40
CA ILE A 202 4.92 -0.41 11.45
C ILE A 202 6.21 0.38 11.71
N CYS A 203 6.76 0.99 10.67
CA CYS A 203 7.95 1.83 10.77
C CYS A 203 7.79 3.11 9.96
N ASP A 204 8.40 4.20 10.42
CA ASP A 204 8.52 5.42 9.62
C ASP A 204 9.36 5.14 8.37
N ILE A 205 8.92 5.67 7.22
CA ILE A 205 9.55 5.44 5.93
C ILE A 205 10.97 6.02 5.81
N ASN A 206 11.35 6.96 6.69
CA ASN A 206 12.64 7.66 6.68
C ASN A 206 13.67 7.01 7.63
N VAL A 207 13.29 5.94 8.34
CA VAL A 207 14.21 5.25 9.25
C VAL A 207 15.26 4.48 8.46
N SER A 208 16.53 4.68 8.84
CA SER A 208 17.63 3.89 8.33
C SER A 208 17.73 2.57 9.10
N LEU A 209 17.40 1.47 8.43
CA LEU A 209 17.45 0.12 9.02
C LEU A 209 18.88 -0.36 9.33
N ASN A 210 19.89 0.31 8.77
CA ASN A 210 21.30 -0.05 8.92
C ASN A 210 21.95 0.56 10.18
N LYS A 211 21.27 1.49 10.86
CA LYS A 211 21.87 2.34 11.91
C LYS A 211 21.61 1.86 13.34
N ASN A 212 21.00 0.70 13.54
CA ASN A 212 20.35 0.39 14.82
C ASN A 212 20.86 -0.90 15.48
N ASP A 213 21.41 -0.75 16.68
CA ASP A 213 21.99 -1.84 17.51
C ASP A 213 20.94 -2.74 18.20
N GLN A 214 19.64 -2.46 18.02
CA GLN A 214 18.57 -3.01 18.87
C GLN A 214 17.80 -4.17 18.24
N GLY A 215 18.11 -4.52 16.99
CA GLY A 215 17.52 -5.69 16.32
C GLY A 215 16.03 -5.57 15.98
N TYR A 216 15.42 -4.39 16.16
CA TYR A 216 14.08 -4.01 15.73
C TYR A 216 14.00 -2.52 15.34
N HIS A 217 12.94 -2.15 14.64
CA HIS A 217 12.66 -0.77 14.22
C HIS A 217 11.16 -0.48 14.23
N GLY A 218 10.80 0.78 14.50
CA GLY A 218 9.41 1.25 14.41
C GLY A 218 8.60 1.06 15.69
N TRP A 219 7.28 0.90 15.55
CA TRP A 219 6.33 0.56 16.61
C TRP A 219 5.89 -0.88 16.40
N VAL A 220 6.39 -1.78 17.24
CA VAL A 220 6.32 -3.22 16.98
C VAL A 220 5.91 -4.02 18.20
N LEU A 221 5.18 -5.11 17.97
CA LEU A 221 4.93 -6.16 18.94
C LEU A 221 6.03 -7.22 18.84
N GLY A 222 6.70 -7.50 19.96
CA GLY A 222 7.65 -8.60 20.08
C GLY A 222 6.96 -9.93 20.39
N SER A 223 7.55 -11.04 19.95
CA SER A 223 7.07 -12.40 20.21
C SER A 223 7.02 -12.78 21.69
N ASP A 224 7.66 -11.99 22.56
CA ASP A 224 7.61 -12.12 24.01
C ASP A 224 6.38 -11.44 24.65
N GLY A 225 5.57 -10.72 23.87
CA GLY A 225 4.34 -10.07 24.32
C GLY A 225 4.51 -8.63 24.79
N TYR A 226 5.67 -8.02 24.55
CA TYR A 226 5.92 -6.60 24.79
C TYR A 226 5.76 -5.79 23.50
N VAL A 227 5.35 -4.53 23.63
CA VAL A 227 5.46 -3.56 22.53
C VAL A 227 6.73 -2.76 22.68
N TYR A 228 7.31 -2.35 21.56
CA TYR A 228 8.59 -1.67 21.46
C TYR A 228 8.51 -0.46 20.54
N HIS A 229 9.23 0.59 20.92
CA HIS A 229 9.50 1.74 20.06
C HIS A 229 10.77 2.45 20.51
N GLU A 230 11.70 2.66 19.58
CA GLU A 230 13.04 3.16 19.88
C GLU A 230 13.66 2.35 21.03
N LYS A 231 14.09 2.98 22.13
CA LYS A 231 14.67 2.32 23.32
C LYS A 231 13.64 2.03 24.41
N LYS A 232 12.34 2.13 24.12
CA LYS A 232 11.25 1.97 25.09
C LYS A 232 10.51 0.68 24.83
N TRP A 233 10.09 0.02 25.91
CA TRP A 233 9.23 -1.15 25.86
C TRP A 233 8.20 -1.13 26.98
N LYS A 234 7.08 -1.83 26.76
CA LYS A 234 6.00 -1.97 27.74
C LYS A 234 5.36 -3.33 27.61
N TRP A 235 5.04 -3.94 28.75
CA TRP A 235 4.27 -5.19 28.77
C TRP A 235 2.91 -4.96 28.12
N TYR A 236 2.60 -5.77 27.11
CA TYR A 236 1.38 -5.64 26.31
C TYR A 236 0.51 -6.91 26.37
N ASP A 237 1.01 -7.96 27.03
CA ASP A 237 0.32 -9.22 27.25
C ASP A 237 -0.15 -9.90 25.94
N ALA A 238 0.60 -9.70 24.85
CA ALA A 238 0.24 -10.17 23.52
C ALA A 238 1.31 -11.13 22.97
N LYS A 239 1.67 -12.14 23.76
CA LYS A 239 2.64 -13.14 23.36
C LYS A 239 2.09 -13.96 22.20
N PHE A 240 2.94 -14.31 21.23
CA PHE A 240 2.57 -15.14 20.08
C PHE A 240 3.62 -16.23 19.81
N LYS A 241 3.19 -17.30 19.15
CA LYS A 241 3.99 -18.48 18.79
C LYS A 241 3.71 -18.95 17.36
N GLU A 242 4.40 -19.99 16.93
CA GLU A 242 4.14 -20.65 15.65
C GLU A 242 2.67 -21.05 15.51
N GLY A 243 2.10 -20.79 14.33
CA GLY A 243 0.69 -21.01 14.02
C GLY A 243 -0.24 -19.86 14.39
N ASP A 244 0.21 -18.90 15.20
CA ASP A 244 -0.61 -17.75 15.56
C ASP A 244 -0.75 -16.74 14.41
N LYS A 245 -1.87 -16.01 14.43
CA LYS A 245 -2.12 -14.87 13.56
C LYS A 245 -1.99 -13.58 14.34
N VAL A 246 -1.06 -12.72 13.91
CA VAL A 246 -0.89 -11.38 14.47
C VAL A 246 -1.58 -10.37 13.54
N THR A 247 -2.54 -9.63 14.07
CA THR A 247 -3.22 -8.54 13.36
C THR A 247 -2.65 -7.21 13.82
N ILE A 248 -2.27 -6.37 12.86
CA ILE A 248 -1.85 -4.99 13.12
C ILE A 248 -3.06 -4.10 12.89
N HIS A 249 -3.41 -3.27 13.85
CA HIS A 249 -4.47 -2.28 13.74
C HIS A 249 -3.85 -0.89 13.69
N LEU A 250 -3.83 -0.27 12.50
CA LEU A 250 -3.27 1.06 12.29
C LEU A 250 -4.40 2.08 12.13
N ASN A 251 -4.44 3.09 12.98
CA ASN A 251 -5.35 4.21 12.84
C ASN A 251 -4.54 5.49 12.58
N MET A 252 -4.40 5.85 11.31
CA MET A 252 -3.70 7.07 10.88
C MET A 252 -4.49 8.34 11.18
N LYS A 253 -5.82 8.26 11.37
CA LYS A 253 -6.64 9.42 11.75
C LYS A 253 -6.27 9.93 13.14
N ASN A 254 -6.04 9.01 14.07
CA ASN A 254 -5.66 9.33 15.44
C ASN A 254 -4.16 9.18 15.72
N GLY A 255 -3.38 8.68 14.75
CA GLY A 255 -1.95 8.43 14.92
C GLY A 255 -1.64 7.33 15.93
N THR A 256 -2.47 6.27 15.98
CA THR A 256 -2.37 5.20 16.99
C THR A 256 -2.30 3.81 16.38
N CYS A 257 -1.70 2.85 17.09
CA CYS A 257 -1.67 1.44 16.69
C CYS A 257 -2.07 0.51 17.84
N ALA A 258 -2.55 -0.67 17.49
CA ALA A 258 -2.82 -1.77 18.42
C ALA A 258 -2.51 -3.10 17.74
N PHE A 259 -2.46 -4.18 18.53
CA PHE A 259 -2.23 -5.52 18.00
C PHE A 259 -3.27 -6.50 18.53
N SER A 260 -3.57 -7.52 17.73
CA SER A 260 -4.29 -8.72 18.15
C SER A 260 -3.45 -9.95 17.92
N VAL A 261 -3.59 -10.95 18.79
CA VAL A 261 -3.10 -12.31 18.55
C VAL A 261 -4.30 -13.24 18.54
N ASN A 262 -4.51 -13.98 17.45
CA ASN A 262 -5.66 -14.87 17.25
C ASN A 262 -7.01 -14.19 17.54
N ASN A 263 -7.20 -12.97 17.02
CA ASN A 263 -8.37 -12.10 17.21
C ASN A 263 -8.57 -11.55 18.63
N ILE A 264 -7.65 -11.81 19.57
CA ILE A 264 -7.70 -11.21 20.90
C ILE A 264 -7.03 -9.83 20.82
N ARG A 265 -7.84 -8.79 20.66
CA ARG A 265 -7.39 -7.40 20.55
C ARG A 265 -6.94 -6.83 21.87
N LYS A 266 -5.78 -6.18 21.87
CA LYS A 266 -5.23 -5.45 23.01
C LYS A 266 -5.49 -3.94 22.90
N PRO A 267 -5.41 -3.20 24.03
CA PRO A 267 -5.63 -1.76 24.03
C PRO A 267 -4.68 -1.01 23.11
N THR A 268 -5.10 0.13 22.59
CA THR A 268 -4.23 1.00 21.79
C THR A 268 -2.94 1.37 22.53
N VAL A 269 -1.81 1.33 21.83
CA VAL A 269 -0.53 1.86 22.31
C VAL A 269 -0.57 3.38 22.18
N SER A 270 -1.04 4.06 23.23
CA SER A 270 -1.29 5.51 23.22
C SER A 270 -0.07 6.36 23.59
N GLU A 271 1.01 5.74 24.08
CA GLU A 271 2.17 6.47 24.60
C GLU A 271 3.13 6.97 23.51
N TRP A 272 2.98 6.50 22.28
CA TRP A 272 3.91 6.78 21.19
C TRP A 272 3.16 7.32 19.98
N ASN A 273 3.58 8.50 19.53
CA ASN A 273 3.01 9.14 18.34
C ASN A 273 3.50 8.41 17.08
N ILE A 274 2.58 8.08 16.18
CA ILE A 274 2.91 7.50 14.88
C ILE A 274 3.22 8.61 13.87
N SER A 275 4.20 8.34 12.99
CA SER A 275 4.53 9.23 11.88
C SER A 275 3.40 9.40 10.87
N SER A 276 3.39 10.52 10.16
CA SER A 276 2.41 10.80 9.09
C SER A 276 2.48 9.82 7.90
N GLN A 277 3.61 9.12 7.76
CA GLN A 277 3.81 8.08 6.76
C GLN A 277 4.54 6.89 7.36
N VAL A 278 3.92 5.72 7.27
CA VAL A 278 4.50 4.48 7.80
C VAL A 278 4.36 3.34 6.81
N SER A 279 5.23 2.36 6.95
CA SER A 279 5.20 1.12 6.16
C SER A 279 5.18 -0.08 7.12
N PRO A 280 4.55 -1.20 6.74
CA PRO A 280 4.68 -2.44 7.48
C PRO A 280 6.14 -2.82 7.67
N ILE A 281 6.46 -3.38 8.83
CA ILE A 281 7.80 -3.87 9.13
C ILE A 281 7.73 -5.18 9.88
N VAL A 282 8.70 -6.04 9.61
CA VAL A 282 9.04 -7.16 10.50
C VAL A 282 10.54 -7.20 10.73
N SER A 283 10.94 -7.56 11.94
CA SER A 283 12.32 -7.86 12.30
C SER A 283 12.37 -9.31 12.75
N LEU A 284 13.16 -10.12 12.05
CA LEU A 284 13.09 -11.57 12.14
C LEU A 284 14.38 -12.12 12.70
N GLY A 285 14.30 -13.04 13.66
CA GLY A 285 15.44 -13.84 14.07
C GLY A 285 15.79 -14.93 13.04
N TYR A 286 17.02 -15.42 13.09
CA TYR A 286 17.52 -16.52 12.23
C TYR A 286 16.53 -17.68 12.15
N GLY A 287 16.12 -18.08 10.95
CA GLY A 287 15.25 -19.23 10.70
C GLY A 287 13.75 -18.98 10.95
N SER A 288 13.35 -17.76 11.36
CA SER A 288 11.94 -17.37 11.42
C SER A 288 11.35 -17.19 10.02
N LYS A 289 10.05 -17.49 9.90
CA LYS A 289 9.28 -17.39 8.66
C LYS A 289 7.90 -16.83 8.93
N LEU A 290 7.53 -15.78 8.20
CA LEU A 290 6.23 -15.11 8.30
C LEU A 290 5.57 -14.99 6.93
N ARG A 291 4.23 -14.93 6.91
CA ARG A 291 3.45 -14.72 5.70
C ARG A 291 2.34 -13.70 5.93
N ILE A 292 2.16 -12.79 4.98
CA ILE A 292 1.02 -11.86 4.96
C ILE A 292 -0.24 -12.62 4.55
N GLU A 293 -1.37 -12.35 5.21
CA GLU A 293 -2.69 -12.90 4.89
C GLU A 293 -3.72 -11.83 4.54
#